data_AF-A0A4Q5ZRU7-F1
#
_entry.id   AF-A0A4Q5ZRU7-F1
#
_cell.length_a   1.000
_cell.length_b   1.000
_cell.length_c   1.000
_cell.angle_alpha   90.00
_cell.angle_beta   90.00
_cell.angle_gamma   90.00
#
_symmetry.space_group_name_H-M   'P 1'
#
loop_
_entity.id
_entity.type
_entity.pdbx_description
1 polymer ?
#
loop_
_entity_poly.entity_id
_entity_poly.type
_entity_poly.pdbx_seq_one_letter_code
_entity_poly.pdbx_strand_id
1 'polypeptide(L)'
;KWIDRIKDCWYLLGDKRAVLLVQLSPNFPVDIARLRYFLETMPDWIKIAVEFRHPGWHQDAVFHLLETFGAAYCIMSGANLPCILRATAPFVYIRLHGPDRNFLYGGSYSDEDLQWWAHRIREWESQGKEVFVYFNNDGYGHAVYNAERLRQLL
;
A
#
# COMPACT_ATOMS: atom_id res chain seq x y z
N LYS A 1 11.90 -21.20 6.26
CA LYS A 1 11.61 -21.77 4.92
C LYS A 1 11.02 -20.74 3.95
N TRP A 2 9.85 -20.12 4.21
CA TRP A 2 9.30 -19.11 3.29
C TRP A 2 10.05 -17.78 3.32
N ILE A 3 10.44 -17.31 4.51
CA ILE A 3 11.19 -16.06 4.65
C ILE A 3 12.56 -16.18 3.97
N ASP A 4 13.25 -17.31 4.11
CA ASP A 4 14.51 -17.57 3.41
C ASP A 4 14.32 -17.48 1.88
N ARG A 5 13.25 -18.09 1.35
CA ARG A 5 12.93 -17.99 -0.09
C ARG A 5 12.64 -16.56 -0.53
N ILE A 6 11.86 -15.81 0.25
CA ILE A 6 11.57 -14.40 -0.03
C ILE A 6 12.89 -13.63 -0.05
N LYS A 7 13.72 -13.80 0.98
CA LYS A 7 15.02 -13.15 1.12
C LYS A 7 15.92 -13.42 -0.09
N ASP A 8 16.07 -14.68 -0.48
CA ASP A 8 16.93 -15.08 -1.59
C ASP A 8 16.43 -14.49 -2.92
N CYS A 9 15.13 -14.60 -3.20
CA CYS A 9 14.53 -13.99 -4.39
C CYS A 9 14.65 -12.46 -4.40
N TRP A 10 14.42 -11.81 -3.24
CA TRP A 10 14.51 -10.35 -3.10
C TRP A 10 15.94 -9.84 -3.25
N TYR A 11 16.92 -10.65 -2.86
CA TYR A 11 18.32 -10.38 -3.10
C TYR A 11 18.65 -10.38 -4.60
N LEU A 12 18.14 -11.37 -5.34
CA LEU A 12 18.37 -11.50 -6.79
C LEU A 12 17.75 -10.36 -7.63
N LEU A 13 16.71 -9.68 -7.12
CA LEU A 13 16.12 -8.52 -7.79
C LEU A 13 17.03 -7.27 -7.76
N GLY A 14 18.04 -7.22 -6.89
CA GLY A 14 18.99 -6.11 -6.80
C GLY A 14 18.28 -4.75 -6.72
N ASP A 15 18.70 -3.80 -7.54
CA ASP A 15 18.15 -2.43 -7.56
C ASP A 15 16.73 -2.33 -8.16
N LYS A 16 16.15 -3.44 -8.63
CA LYS A 16 14.76 -3.49 -9.10
C LYS A 16 13.76 -3.77 -7.99
N ARG A 17 14.23 -4.04 -6.77
CA ARG A 17 13.35 -4.24 -5.61
C ARG A 17 12.83 -2.90 -5.07
N ALA A 18 11.53 -2.82 -4.86
CA ALA A 18 10.88 -1.66 -4.26
C ALA A 18 10.37 -2.02 -2.86
N VAL A 19 9.15 -2.56 -2.80
CA VAL A 19 8.45 -2.89 -1.55
C VAL A 19 7.81 -4.26 -1.67
N LEU A 20 7.95 -5.09 -0.65
CA LEU A 20 7.24 -6.35 -0.52
C LEU A 20 5.82 -6.07 -0.02
N LEU A 21 4.83 -6.24 -0.90
CA LEU A 21 3.43 -6.15 -0.53
C LEU A 21 2.92 -7.46 0.07
N VAL A 22 2.36 -7.39 1.28
CA VAL A 22 1.64 -8.48 1.93
C VAL A 22 0.16 -8.09 2.04
N GLN A 23 -0.63 -8.56 1.10
CA GLN A 23 -2.08 -8.36 1.11
C GLN A 23 -2.78 -9.47 1.89
N LEU A 24 -3.49 -9.11 2.95
CA LEU A 24 -4.29 -10.07 3.72
C LEU A 24 -5.71 -10.17 3.14
N SER A 25 -6.26 -11.38 3.20
CA SER A 25 -7.65 -11.65 2.80
C SER A 25 -8.64 -10.87 3.69
N PRO A 26 -9.80 -10.44 3.16
CA PRO A 26 -10.88 -9.87 3.98
C PRO A 26 -11.41 -10.85 5.05
N ASN A 27 -11.17 -12.15 4.90
CA ASN A 27 -11.55 -13.16 5.89
C ASN A 27 -10.44 -13.45 6.92
N PHE A 28 -9.36 -12.66 6.92
CA PHE A 28 -8.24 -12.84 7.84
C PHE A 28 -8.44 -11.95 9.08
N PRO A 29 -8.94 -12.49 10.21
CA PRO A 29 -9.22 -11.69 11.38
C PRO A 29 -7.93 -11.12 11.99
N VAL A 30 -8.08 -10.09 12.82
CA VAL A 30 -6.96 -9.44 13.48
C VAL A 30 -6.22 -10.43 14.39
N ASP A 31 -4.90 -10.50 14.20
CA ASP A 31 -3.96 -11.29 15.00
C ASP A 31 -2.65 -10.51 15.12
N ILE A 32 -2.60 -9.61 16.12
CA ILE A 32 -1.47 -8.69 16.31
C ILE A 32 -0.19 -9.46 16.66
N ALA A 33 -0.30 -10.56 17.41
CA ALA A 33 0.84 -11.40 17.77
C ALA A 33 1.48 -12.03 16.52
N ARG A 34 0.65 -12.51 15.59
CA ARG A 34 1.13 -13.04 14.30
C ARG A 34 1.74 -11.95 13.42
N LEU A 35 1.13 -10.77 13.35
CA LEU A 35 1.70 -9.65 12.59
C LEU A 35 3.07 -9.25 13.15
N ARG A 36 3.19 -9.14 14.48
CA ARG A 36 4.46 -8.89 15.17
C ARG A 36 5.50 -9.94 14.81
N TYR A 37 5.17 -11.21 14.99
CA TYR A 37 6.07 -12.32 14.68
C TYR A 37 6.56 -12.27 13.23
N PHE A 38 5.66 -11.99 12.29
CA PHE A 38 6.01 -11.82 10.89
C PHE A 38 7.03 -10.69 10.68
N LEU A 39 6.74 -9.49 11.22
CA LEU A 39 7.62 -8.32 11.08
C LEU A 39 8.99 -8.55 11.74
N GLU A 40 9.03 -9.20 12.91
CA GLU A 40 10.28 -9.54 13.62
C GLU A 40 11.14 -10.55 12.86
N THR A 41 10.53 -11.43 12.07
CA THR A 41 11.27 -12.47 11.35
C THR A 41 11.76 -12.00 9.98
N MET A 42 11.20 -10.91 9.44
CA MET A 42 11.60 -10.40 8.13
C MET A 42 12.96 -9.67 8.21
N PRO A 43 13.82 -9.80 7.18
CA PRO A 43 15.04 -9.01 7.12
C PRO A 43 14.73 -7.50 7.09
N ASP A 44 15.43 -6.75 7.93
CA ASP A 44 15.27 -5.30 8.12
C ASP A 44 15.45 -4.45 6.85
N TRP A 45 16.26 -4.93 5.91
CA TRP A 45 16.51 -4.26 4.62
C TRP A 45 15.39 -4.46 3.58
N ILE A 46 14.39 -5.31 3.86
CA ILE A 46 13.22 -5.47 2.98
C ILE A 46 12.14 -4.47 3.42
N LYS A 47 11.86 -3.48 2.58
CA LYS A 47 10.70 -2.59 2.75
C LYS A 47 9.42 -3.41 2.65
N ILE A 48 8.55 -3.34 3.66
CA ILE A 48 7.28 -4.10 3.71
C ILE A 48 6.10 -3.13 3.69
N ALA A 49 5.10 -3.43 2.87
CA ALA A 49 3.78 -2.83 2.97
C ALA A 49 2.73 -3.90 3.28
N VAL A 50 1.84 -3.64 4.22
CA VAL A 50 0.76 -4.58 4.58
C VAL A 50 -0.59 -3.98 4.21
N GLU A 51 -1.38 -4.71 3.43
CA GLU A 51 -2.73 -4.32 3.04
C GLU A 51 -3.76 -5.12 3.82
N PHE A 52 -4.52 -4.42 4.67
CA PHE A 52 -5.55 -5.00 5.53
C PHE A 52 -6.95 -4.80 4.96
N ARG A 53 -7.61 -5.91 4.60
CA ARG A 53 -8.98 -5.88 4.06
C ARG A 53 -10.06 -6.20 5.11
N HIS A 54 -9.69 -6.81 6.22
CA HIS A 54 -10.62 -7.05 7.33
C HIS A 54 -10.65 -5.82 8.27
N PRO A 55 -11.82 -5.24 8.61
CA PRO A 55 -11.92 -4.00 9.39
C PRO A 55 -11.25 -4.03 10.77
N GLY A 56 -11.20 -5.20 11.40
CA GLY A 56 -10.57 -5.37 12.72
C GLY A 56 -9.07 -5.04 12.77
N TRP A 57 -8.39 -4.87 11.63
CA TRP A 57 -6.99 -4.44 11.61
C TRP A 57 -6.82 -2.92 11.74
N HIS A 58 -7.87 -2.12 11.49
CA HIS A 58 -7.78 -0.66 11.45
C HIS A 58 -7.91 -0.05 12.85
N GLN A 59 -6.94 -0.36 13.71
CA GLN A 59 -6.85 0.10 15.09
C GLN A 59 -5.46 0.65 15.40
N ASP A 60 -5.37 1.61 16.33
CA ASP A 60 -4.12 2.31 16.65
C ASP A 60 -2.97 1.38 17.06
N ALA A 61 -3.26 0.31 17.79
CA ALA A 61 -2.24 -0.67 18.17
C ALA A 61 -1.58 -1.36 16.96
N VAL A 62 -2.31 -1.56 15.86
CA VAL A 62 -1.75 -2.14 14.62
C VAL A 62 -0.90 -1.10 13.90
N PHE A 63 -1.37 0.15 13.81
CA PHE A 63 -0.59 1.21 13.17
C PHE A 63 0.71 1.53 13.93
N HIS A 64 0.66 1.59 15.26
CA HIS A 64 1.86 1.76 16.08
C HIS A 64 2.84 0.59 15.97
N LEU A 65 2.33 -0.64 15.82
CA LEU A 65 3.18 -1.78 15.54
C LEU A 65 3.90 -1.61 14.19
N LEU A 66 3.17 -1.21 13.13
CA LEU A 66 3.78 -0.93 11.83
C LEU A 66 4.85 0.18 11.92
N GLU A 67 4.56 1.27 12.62
CA GLU A 67 5.49 2.38 12.89
C GLU A 67 6.77 1.91 13.59
N THR A 68 6.63 1.03 14.58
CA THR A 68 7.77 0.46 15.34
C THR A 68 8.73 -0.32 14.42
N PHE A 69 8.20 -1.02 13.43
CA PHE A 69 9.00 -1.82 12.49
C PHE A 69 9.33 -1.09 11.19
N GLY A 70 8.93 0.18 11.03
CA GLY A 70 9.09 0.92 9.78
C GLY A 70 8.36 0.29 8.59
N ALA A 71 7.31 -0.49 8.84
CA ALA A 71 6.49 -1.13 7.83
C ALA A 71 5.33 -0.21 7.41
N ALA A 72 5.04 -0.15 6.11
CA ALA A 72 3.99 0.72 5.59
C ALA A 72 2.61 0.07 5.71
N TYR A 73 1.65 0.82 6.22
CA TYR A 73 0.25 0.57 5.96
C TYR A 73 -0.02 0.86 4.48
N CYS A 74 -0.60 -0.09 3.77
CA CYS A 74 -1.05 0.14 2.40
C CYS A 74 -2.31 1.01 2.42
N ILE A 75 -2.17 2.26 1.99
CA ILE A 75 -3.30 3.17 1.82
C ILE A 75 -4.10 2.70 0.61
N MET A 76 -5.41 2.49 0.79
CA MET A 76 -6.28 1.95 -0.26
C MET A 76 -7.32 2.97 -0.70
N SER A 77 -7.69 2.91 -1.97
CA SER A 77 -8.90 3.53 -2.51
C SER A 77 -9.69 2.47 -3.28
N GLY A 78 -10.98 2.30 -2.98
CA GLY A 78 -11.84 1.35 -3.68
C GLY A 78 -13.15 1.05 -2.95
N ALA A 79 -14.12 0.49 -3.66
CA ALA A 79 -15.40 0.08 -3.08
C ALA A 79 -15.21 -0.82 -1.85
N ASN A 80 -15.88 -0.46 -0.75
CA ASN A 80 -15.84 -1.18 0.54
C ASN A 80 -14.44 -1.31 1.17
N LEU A 81 -13.46 -0.51 0.74
CA LEU A 81 -12.14 -0.43 1.37
C LEU A 81 -12.01 0.88 2.16
N PRO A 82 -11.34 0.85 3.32
CA PRO A 82 -11.12 2.06 4.09
C PRO A 82 -10.02 2.91 3.45
N CYS A 83 -10.33 4.18 3.18
CA CYS A 83 -9.37 5.18 2.72
C CYS A 83 -8.78 5.92 3.92
N ILE A 84 -7.84 5.27 4.62
CA ILE A 84 -7.15 5.85 5.80
C ILE A 84 -5.79 6.38 5.35
N LEU A 85 -5.62 7.71 5.39
CA LEU A 85 -4.40 8.39 4.93
C LEU A 85 -3.31 8.43 6.01
N ARG A 86 -2.84 7.25 6.45
CA ARG A 86 -1.82 7.13 7.50
C ARG A 86 -0.51 6.56 6.95
N ALA A 87 0.55 7.33 7.08
CA ALA A 87 1.91 6.91 6.76
C ALA A 87 2.59 6.34 8.02
N THR A 88 2.81 5.03 8.06
CA THR A 88 3.43 4.32 9.19
C THR A 88 4.91 3.97 8.97
N ALA A 89 5.51 4.46 7.89
CA ALA A 89 6.90 4.15 7.53
C ALA A 89 7.64 5.39 7.01
N PRO A 90 8.98 5.31 6.83
CA PRO A 90 9.76 6.31 6.10
C PRO A 90 9.36 6.46 4.63
N PHE A 91 8.49 5.58 4.12
CA PHE A 91 7.89 5.63 2.79
C PHE A 91 6.37 5.46 2.88
N VAL A 92 5.67 5.76 1.80
CA VAL A 92 4.21 5.58 1.67
C VAL A 92 3.93 4.61 0.54
N TYR A 93 2.95 3.73 0.75
CA TYR A 93 2.52 2.75 -0.25
C TYR A 93 1.02 2.86 -0.47
N ILE A 94 0.61 3.15 -1.70
CA ILE A 94 -0.78 3.45 -2.08
C ILE A 94 -1.25 2.46 -3.15
N ARG A 95 -2.43 1.88 -2.97
CA ARG A 95 -3.12 1.08 -3.99
C ARG A 95 -4.49 1.65 -4.31
N LEU A 96 -4.64 2.02 -5.58
CA LEU A 96 -5.83 2.65 -6.13
C LEU A 96 -6.60 1.60 -6.93
N HIS A 97 -7.62 1.03 -6.29
CA HIS A 97 -8.45 -0.05 -6.81
C HIS A 97 -9.69 0.45 -7.57
N GLY A 98 -9.75 1.71 -7.97
CA GLY A 98 -10.87 2.27 -8.75
C GLY A 98 -11.81 3.14 -7.91
N PRO A 99 -12.39 4.20 -8.49
CA PRO A 99 -13.23 5.16 -7.77
C PRO A 99 -14.69 4.73 -7.62
N ASP A 100 -15.13 3.66 -8.30
CA ASP A 100 -16.51 3.21 -8.18
C ASP A 100 -16.81 2.83 -6.73
N ARG A 101 -17.96 3.30 -6.22
CA ARG A 101 -18.35 3.12 -4.82
C ARG A 101 -18.92 1.74 -4.52
N ASN A 102 -19.41 1.05 -5.56
CA ASN A 102 -20.12 -0.22 -5.45
C ASN A 102 -19.26 -1.39 -5.96
N PHE A 103 -18.43 -1.15 -6.97
CA PHE A 103 -17.66 -2.19 -7.65
C PHE A 103 -16.15 -2.00 -7.46
N LEU A 104 -15.52 -2.92 -6.73
CA LEU A 104 -14.07 -2.96 -6.60
C LEU A 104 -13.43 -3.16 -7.99
N TYR A 105 -12.37 -2.41 -8.29
CA TYR A 105 -11.71 -2.34 -9.62
C TYR A 105 -12.52 -1.61 -10.69
N GLY A 106 -13.69 -1.08 -10.35
CA GLY A 106 -14.57 -0.37 -11.26
C GLY A 106 -14.17 1.09 -11.49
N GLY A 107 -14.29 1.52 -12.74
CA GLY A 107 -14.20 2.93 -13.14
C GLY A 107 -12.79 3.46 -13.36
N SER A 108 -12.74 4.68 -13.88
CA SER A 108 -11.53 5.47 -14.03
C SER A 108 -11.60 6.67 -13.11
N TYR A 109 -10.50 6.97 -12.41
CA TYR A 109 -10.42 8.16 -11.56
C TYR A 109 -10.63 9.42 -12.40
N SER A 110 -11.40 10.37 -11.86
CA SER A 110 -11.55 11.67 -12.49
C SER A 110 -10.27 12.49 -12.34
N ASP A 111 -10.11 13.53 -13.15
CA ASP A 111 -8.99 14.48 -13.01
C ASP A 111 -8.99 15.16 -11.64
N GLU A 112 -10.16 15.43 -11.05
CA GLU A 112 -10.29 15.98 -9.70
C GLU A 112 -9.77 15.00 -8.64
N ASP A 113 -10.15 13.72 -8.73
CA ASP A 113 -9.64 12.69 -7.82
C ASP A 113 -8.12 12.55 -7.92
N LEU A 114 -7.58 12.55 -9.15
CA LEU A 114 -6.14 12.43 -9.39
C LEU A 114 -5.38 13.67 -8.92
N GLN A 115 -5.94 14.88 -9.06
CA GLN A 115 -5.37 16.10 -8.50
C GLN A 115 -5.33 16.06 -6.98
N TRP A 116 -6.39 15.55 -6.34
CA TRP A 116 -6.42 15.36 -4.90
C TRP A 116 -5.32 14.39 -4.45
N TRP A 117 -5.16 13.25 -5.14
CA TRP A 117 -4.07 12.31 -4.86
C TRP A 117 -2.70 12.93 -5.10
N ALA A 118 -2.50 13.67 -6.20
CA ALA A 118 -1.23 14.36 -6.47
C ALA A 118 -0.86 15.34 -5.36
N HIS A 119 -1.84 16.08 -4.82
CA HIS A 119 -1.62 16.98 -3.70
C HIS A 119 -1.22 16.22 -2.42
N ARG A 120 -1.92 15.12 -2.08
CA ARG A 120 -1.54 14.26 -0.93
C ARG A 120 -0.14 13.66 -1.09
N ILE A 121 0.22 13.22 -2.29
CA ILE A 121 1.54 12.66 -2.60
C ILE A 121 2.63 13.71 -2.34
N ARG A 122 2.46 14.93 -2.86
CA ARG A 122 3.41 16.04 -2.64
C ARG A 122 3.56 16.40 -1.16
N GLU A 123 2.49 16.32 -0.37
CA GLU A 123 2.58 16.53 1.09
C GLU A 123 3.51 15.49 1.73
N TRP A 124 3.40 14.20 1.39
CA TRP A 124 4.30 13.17 1.91
C TRP A 124 5.74 13.33 1.41
N GLU A 125 5.92 13.68 0.13
CA GLU A 125 7.25 13.95 -0.43
C GLU A 125 7.93 15.13 0.26
N SER A 126 7.19 16.20 0.57
CA SER A 126 7.71 17.35 1.33
C SER A 126 8.11 17.01 2.77
N GLN A 127 7.60 15.90 3.31
CA GLN A 127 8.02 15.33 4.60
C GLN A 127 9.22 14.37 4.45
N GLY A 128 9.82 14.29 3.25
CA GLY A 128 10.97 13.45 2.95
C GLY A 128 10.63 11.97 2.76
N LYS A 129 9.35 11.62 2.51
CA LYS A 129 8.94 10.24 2.29
C LYS A 129 8.97 9.89 0.81
N GLU A 130 9.52 8.72 0.49
CA GLU A 130 9.36 8.11 -0.83
C GLU A 130 7.93 7.58 -0.97
N VAL A 131 7.28 7.81 -2.11
CA VAL A 131 5.87 7.42 -2.32
C VAL A 131 5.75 6.45 -3.49
N PHE A 132 5.17 5.28 -3.21
CA PHE A 132 4.87 4.25 -4.20
C PHE A 132 3.37 4.20 -4.44
N VAL A 133 2.95 4.40 -5.70
CA VAL A 133 1.53 4.38 -6.09
C VAL A 133 1.30 3.36 -7.18
N TYR A 134 0.34 2.47 -6.95
CA TYR A 134 -0.05 1.43 -7.91
C TYR A 134 -1.56 1.49 -8.17
N PHE A 135 -1.92 1.55 -9.45
CA PHE A 135 -3.30 1.42 -9.89
C PHE A 135 -3.61 -0.06 -10.16
N ASN A 136 -4.82 -0.48 -9.80
CA ASN A 136 -5.30 -1.86 -9.93
C ASN A 136 -6.74 -1.91 -10.46
N ASN A 137 -7.21 -0.82 -11.07
CA ASN A 137 -8.48 -0.75 -11.79
C ASN A 137 -8.23 -1.00 -13.29
N ASP A 138 -7.81 -2.22 -13.62
CA ASP A 138 -7.31 -2.57 -14.97
C ASP A 138 -8.39 -2.63 -16.05
N GLY A 139 -9.67 -2.66 -15.65
CA GLY A 139 -10.81 -2.65 -16.58
C GLY A 139 -10.67 -1.54 -17.63
N TYR A 140 -10.87 -1.88 -18.89
CA TYR A 140 -10.77 -0.96 -20.03
C TYR A 140 -9.44 -0.17 -20.14
N GLY A 141 -8.37 -0.64 -19.49
CA GLY A 141 -7.07 0.03 -19.48
C GLY A 141 -7.00 1.27 -18.57
N HIS A 142 -7.97 1.44 -17.66
CA HIS A 142 -8.02 2.62 -16.79
C HIS A 142 -6.78 2.75 -15.89
N ALA A 143 -6.24 1.66 -15.35
CA ALA A 143 -5.04 1.71 -14.51
C ALA A 143 -3.85 2.41 -15.20
N VAL A 144 -3.59 2.09 -16.47
CA VAL A 144 -2.51 2.68 -17.27
C VAL A 144 -2.78 4.16 -17.53
N TYR A 145 -4.00 4.50 -17.95
CA TYR A 145 -4.40 5.90 -18.19
C TYR A 145 -4.26 6.74 -16.92
N ASN A 146 -4.77 6.25 -15.79
CA ASN A 146 -4.73 6.98 -14.53
C ASN A 146 -3.30 7.12 -14.00
N ALA A 147 -2.44 6.10 -14.18
CA ALA A 147 -1.03 6.18 -13.81
C ALA A 147 -0.29 7.27 -14.60
N GLU A 148 -0.46 7.30 -15.93
CA GLU A 148 0.14 8.35 -16.76
C GLU A 148 -0.42 9.73 -16.42
N ARG A 149 -1.74 9.83 -16.18
CA ARG A 149 -2.37 11.09 -15.84
C ARG A 149 -1.89 11.61 -14.49
N LEU A 150 -1.80 10.76 -13.47
CA LEU A 150 -1.25 11.13 -12.17
C LEU A 150 0.21 11.58 -12.30
N ARG A 151 1.02 10.87 -13.09
CA ARG A 151 2.41 11.24 -13.36
C ARG A 151 2.56 12.63 -14.00
N GLN A 152 1.61 13.06 -14.83
CA GLN A 152 1.59 14.42 -15.39
C GLN A 152 1.18 15.49 -14.38
N LEU A 153 0.44 15.10 -13.34
CA LEU A 153 -0.07 16.00 -12.30
C LEU A 153 0.92 16.18 -11.14
N LEU A 154 1.93 15.30 -11.00
CA LEU A 154 3.03 15.35 -10.03
C LEU A 154 4.18 16.22 -10.54
#